data_AF-A0A437ULJ2-F1
#
_entry.id   AF-A0A437ULJ2-F1
#
_cell.length_a   1.000
_cell.length_b   1.000
_cell.length_c   1.000
_cell.angle_alpha   90.00
_cell.angle_beta   90.00
_cell.angle_gamma   90.00
#
_symmetry.space_group_name_H-M   'P 1'
#
loop_
_entity.id
_entity.type
_entity.pdbx_description
1 polymer ?
#
loop_
_entity_poly.entity_id
_entity_poly.type
_entity_poly.pdbx_seq_one_letter_code
_entity_poly.pdbx_strand_id
1 'polypeptide(L)' 'MMQDIKEVFWSNVNWHRENKGLFWTDLVQGSAPNARNKTANITLNKVQKIAEDLGISDYAILFESWEE' A
#
# COMPACT_ATOMS: atom_id res chain seq x y z
N MET A 1 -9.03 16.94 7.38
CA MET A 1 -9.73 15.69 7.79
C MET A 1 -8.67 14.63 7.97
N MET A 2 -8.72 13.85 9.06
CA MET A 2 -7.81 12.70 9.24
C MET A 2 -8.10 11.70 8.11
N GLN A 3 -7.13 11.41 7.25
CA GLN A 3 -7.30 10.34 6.25
C GLN A 3 -7.43 8.99 6.96
N ASP A 4 -8.32 8.12 6.47
CA ASP A 4 -8.41 6.74 6.95
C ASP A 4 -7.06 6.05 6.70
N ILE A 5 -6.52 5.36 7.71
CA ILE A 5 -5.24 4.66 7.60
C ILE A 5 -5.20 3.68 6.42
N LYS A 6 -6.34 3.10 6.02
CA LYS A 6 -6.43 2.27 4.81
C LYS A 6 -6.21 3.07 3.54
N GLU A 7 -6.72 4.29 3.50
CA GLU A 7 -6.55 5.16 2.34
C GLU A 7 -5.10 5.57 2.17
N VAL A 8 -4.44 5.99 3.26
CA VAL A 8 -3.00 6.30 3.27
C VAL A 8 -2.20 5.08 2.81
N PHE A 9 -2.45 3.93 3.45
CA PHE A 9 -1.77 2.69 3.13
C PHE A 9 -1.86 2.31 1.65
N TRP A 10 -3.07 2.23 1.09
CA TRP A 10 -3.23 1.81 -0.30
C TRP A 10 -2.73 2.86 -1.30
N SER A 11 -2.70 4.15 -0.93
CA SER A 11 -2.11 5.21 -1.76
C SER A 11 -0.59 5.08 -1.82
N ASN A 12 0.07 4.82 -0.69
CA ASN A 12 1.51 4.64 -0.63
C ASN A 12 1.94 3.35 -1.34
N VAL A 13 1.20 2.25 -1.16
CA VAL A 13 1.40 1.02 -1.96
C VAL A 13 1.31 1.31 -3.45
N ASN A 14 0.32 2.10 -3.88
CA ASN A 14 0.14 2.46 -5.28
C ASN A 14 1.32 3.25 -5.84
N TRP A 15 1.81 4.23 -5.09
CA TRP A 15 2.94 5.06 -5.51
C TRP A 15 4.22 4.23 -5.64
N HIS A 16 4.54 3.44 -4.61
CA HIS A 16 5.75 2.61 -4.58
C HIS A 16 5.74 1.53 -5.66
N ARG A 17 4.60 0.86 -5.88
CA ARG A 17 4.50 -0.16 -6.94
C ARG A 17 4.70 0.46 -8.33
N GLU A 18 4.16 1.65 -8.59
CA GLU A 18 4.25 2.31 -9.90
C GLU A 18 5.68 2.72 -10.21
N ASN A 19 6.40 3.29 -9.24
CA ASN A 19 7.81 3.62 -9.38
C ASN A 19 8.72 2.40 -9.57
N LYS A 20 8.27 1.22 -9.14
CA LYS A 20 9.00 -0.05 -9.29
C LYS A 20 8.52 -0.89 -10.48
N GLY A 21 7.53 -0.42 -11.25
CA GLY A 21 6.96 -1.15 -12.38
C GLY A 21 6.23 -2.44 -12.00
N LEU A 22 5.70 -2.51 -10.76
CA LEU A 22 4.99 -3.67 -10.22
C LEU A 22 3.48 -3.57 -10.45
N PHE A 23 2.85 -4.71 -10.70
CA PHE A 23 1.42 -4.86 -10.79
C PHE A 23 0.80 -5.14 -9.41
N TRP A 24 -0.48 -4.79 -9.24
CA TRP A 24 -1.23 -5.15 -8.03
C TRP A 24 -1.24 -6.65 -7.76
N THR A 25 -1.24 -7.48 -8.81
CA THR A 25 -1.22 -8.95 -8.67
C THR A 25 0.07 -9.47 -8.05
N ASP A 26 1.17 -8.73 -8.18
CA ASP A 26 2.47 -9.09 -7.59
C ASP A 26 2.45 -8.95 -6.07
N LEU A 27 1.67 -7.99 -5.55
CA LEU A 27 1.57 -7.70 -4.12
C LEU A 27 0.37 -8.39 -3.45
N VAL A 28 -0.77 -8.43 -4.15
CA VAL A 28 -2.07 -8.70 -3.53
C VAL A 28 -3.03 -9.50 -4.41
N GLN A 29 -2.52 -10.47 -5.20
CA GLN A 29 -3.25 -11.52 -5.94
C GLN A 29 -4.78 -11.29 -6.11
N GLY A 30 -5.63 -12.20 -5.61
CA GLY A 30 -7.09 -12.15 -5.77
C GLY A 30 -7.79 -10.93 -5.13
N SER A 31 -7.05 -10.11 -4.38
CA SER A 31 -7.55 -8.87 -3.78
C SER A 31 -7.16 -7.59 -4.54
N ALA A 32 -6.51 -7.71 -5.70
CA ALA A 32 -6.04 -6.58 -6.51
C ALA A 32 -7.13 -5.49 -6.78
N PRO A 33 -8.38 -5.83 -7.13
CA PRO A 33 -9.42 -4.81 -7.32
C PRO A 33 -9.73 -4.02 -6.04
N ASN A 34 -9.81 -4.70 -4.90
CA ASN A 34 -10.12 -4.08 -3.62
C ASN A 34 -8.96 -3.24 -3.08
N ALA A 35 -7.71 -3.68 -3.31
CA ALA A 35 -6.52 -2.91 -2.99
C ALA A 35 -6.44 -1.62 -3.82
N ARG A 36 -6.66 -1.73 -5.14
CA ARG A 36 -6.72 -0.58 -6.05
C ARG A 36 -7.81 0.42 -5.65
N ASN A 37 -8.97 -0.08 -5.25
CA ASN A 37 -10.11 0.73 -4.81
C ASN A 37 -10.00 1.18 -3.33
N LYS A 38 -8.89 0.86 -2.65
CA LYS A 38 -8.62 1.17 -1.23
C LYS A 38 -9.65 0.61 -0.23
N THR A 39 -10.41 -0.41 -0.63
CA THR A 39 -11.45 -1.06 0.20
C THR A 39 -10.97 -2.35 0.87
N ALA A 40 -9.83 -2.89 0.44
CA ALA A 40 -9.27 -4.09 1.05
C ALA A 40 -8.86 -3.83 2.51
N ASN A 41 -9.29 -4.70 3.43
CA ASN A 41 -8.87 -4.65 4.82
C ASN A 41 -7.36 -4.88 4.95
N ILE A 42 -6.78 -4.17 5.92
CA ILE A 42 -5.36 -4.23 6.25
C ILE A 42 -5.18 -4.88 7.63
N THR A 43 -4.14 -5.68 7.76
CA THR A 43 -3.63 -6.21 9.03
C THR A 43 -2.15 -5.86 9.13
N LEU A 44 -1.59 -5.82 10.34
CA LEU A 44 -0.16 -5.51 10.52
C LEU A 44 0.75 -6.47 9.73
N ASN A 45 0.42 -7.76 9.68
CA ASN A 45 1.14 -8.73 8.87
C ASN A 45 1.09 -8.39 7.37
N LYS A 46 -0.08 -7.99 6.84
CA LYS A 46 -0.20 -7.56 5.44
C LYS A 46 0.64 -6.31 5.16
N VAL A 47 0.67 -5.36 6.08
CA VAL A 47 1.50 -4.15 5.98
C VAL A 47 2.98 -4.53 5.86
N GLN A 48 3.47 -5.36 6.78
CA GLN A 48 4.86 -5.82 6.80
C GLN A 48 5.24 -6.56 5.53
N LYS A 49 4.43 -7.54 5.11
CA LYS A 49 4.68 -8.31 3.90
C LYS A 49 4.76 -7.42 2.66
N ILE A 50 3.83 -6.49 2.48
CA ILE A 50 3.84 -5.63 1.29
C ILE A 50 5.01 -4.65 1.35
N ALA A 51 5.40 -4.16 2.53
CA ALA A 51 6.59 -3.34 2.68
C ALA A 51 7.87 -4.11 2.30
N GLU A 52 7.98 -5.38 2.71
CA GLU A 52 9.06 -6.29 2.31
C GLU A 52 9.08 -6.54 0.79
N ASP A 53 7.94 -6.86 0.19
CA ASP A 53 7.80 -7.07 -1.26
C ASP A 53 8.17 -5.81 -2.06
N LEU A 54 7.90 -4.63 -1.50
CA LEU A 54 8.28 -3.33 -2.06
C LEU A 54 9.72 -2.93 -1.70
N GLY A 55 10.39 -3.60 -0.78
CA GLY A 55 11.72 -3.23 -0.28
C GLY A 55 11.75 -1.84 0.36
N ILE A 56 10.75 -1.51 1.19
CA ILE A 56 10.62 -0.25 1.92
C ILE A 56 10.32 -0.51 3.41
N SER A 57 10.38 0.53 4.24
CA SER A 57 9.97 0.40 5.66
C SER A 57 8.44 0.39 5.81
N ASP A 58 7.97 -0.25 6.86
CA ASP A 58 6.56 -0.19 7.28
C ASP A 58 6.12 1.24 7.66
N TYR A 59 7.05 2.09 8.11
CA TYR A 59 6.78 3.52 8.27
C TYR A 59 6.43 4.18 6.94
N ALA A 60 7.19 3.93 5.88
CA ALA A 60 6.96 4.55 4.57
C ALA A 60 5.56 4.18 4.02
N ILE A 61 5.12 2.94 4.23
CA ILE A 61 3.81 2.52 3.72
C ILE A 61 2.63 3.02 4.56
N LEU A 62 2.82 3.35 5.84
CA LEU A 62 1.75 3.77 6.74
C LEU A 62 1.64 5.28 6.94
N PHE A 63 2.75 6.01 6.82
CA PHE A 63 2.82 7.40 7.28
C PHE A 63 3.53 8.35 6.34
N GLU A 64 4.16 7.86 5.26
CA GLU A 64 4.75 8.75 4.27
C GLU A 64 3.65 9.62 3.66
N SER A 65 3.83 10.93 3.76
CA SER A 65 2.96 11.92 3.17
C SER A 65 3.77 12.69 2.15
N TRP A 66 3.21 12.82 0.96
CA TRP A 66 3.73 13.67 -0.10
C TRP A 66 2.92 14.96 -0.02
N GLU A 67 3.22 15.81 0.97
CA GLU A 67 2.70 17.17 0.96
C GLU A 67 3.38 17.93 -0.19
N GLU A 68 2.57 18.51 -1.08
CA GLU A 68 2.93 19.74 -1.79
C GLU A 68 2.48 20.95 -0.96
#